data_AF-A0A4Q6XMB6-F1
#
_entry.id   AF-A0A4Q6XMB6-F1
#
_cell.length_a   1.000
_cell.length_b   1.000
_cell.length_c   1.000
_cell.angle_alpha   90.00
_cell.angle_beta   90.00
_cell.angle_gamma   90.00
#
_symmetry.space_group_name_H-M   'P 1'
#
loop_
_entity.id
_entity.type
_entity.pdbx_description
1 polymer ?
#
loop_
_entity_poly.entity_id
_entity_poly.type
_entity_poly.pdbx_seq_one_letter_code
_entity_poly.pdbx_strand_id
1 'polypeptide(L)'
;MKAALVRLADQLRQSYWFLPAVMTLGAVLLAGGMVWLDGQDGSGWMDRFAWLHASRPSGARQLLSAIGGSMITVAGTVFSVTIAAVVYASGEYGPRLLSNFMRDRGNQVTLGTFIATFLYCIIVLRTVRSPEESGAPAFVPNLAVLVALLLAVCSVVVLIFFIHHVPQRIHINSVIEDIGQRLLREIERRFPPLADTPDSDSSSDAPCADAEQPGTSSPVDAKGTGYIQLIDDELLLRVASERDLVCRIRYRPGDFVHKGRALLDVWPAAALVDAAARQLQAAFSLGSQRTALQDIRFLIDELVEIAARALSPGINDPFTAVTCMDWLGAALSDLSGCALPQPLRRDEDGALRIIAHPLDFETLLDRSFGALLQHAAANTVAALHFLQTLGEIASDCAPPARRAALARWIERLDEKASDTLADHDADRVAEKAAQMRAAIAA
;
A
#
# COMPACT_ATOMS: atom_id res chain seq x y z
N MET A 1 -10.77 -19.10 -2.59
CA MET A 1 -9.44 -19.45 -2.01
C MET A 1 -8.35 -18.48 -2.45
N LYS A 2 -8.26 -18.14 -3.74
CA LYS A 2 -7.32 -17.12 -4.27
C LYS A 2 -7.43 -15.78 -3.53
N ALA A 3 -8.64 -15.26 -3.32
CA ALA A 3 -8.87 -14.03 -2.55
C ALA A 3 -8.23 -14.01 -1.14
N ALA A 4 -8.45 -15.08 -0.37
CA ALA A 4 -7.92 -15.20 0.99
C ALA A 4 -6.39 -15.34 0.99
N LEU A 5 -5.82 -16.07 0.02
CA LEU A 5 -4.38 -16.23 -0.13
C LEU A 5 -3.69 -14.94 -0.55
N VAL A 6 -4.27 -14.20 -1.50
CA VAL A 6 -3.76 -12.88 -1.93
C VAL A 6 -3.78 -11.91 -0.76
N ARG A 7 -4.88 -11.88 0.01
CA ARG A 7 -4.95 -11.09 1.24
C ARG A 7 -3.92 -11.54 2.28
N LEU A 8 -3.78 -12.83 2.54
CA LEU A 8 -2.82 -13.33 3.51
C LEU A 8 -1.38 -12.96 3.10
N ALA A 9 -1.05 -13.10 1.81
CA ALA A 9 0.24 -12.69 1.27
C ALA A 9 0.45 -11.18 1.42
N ASP A 10 -0.57 -10.36 1.19
CA ASP A 10 -0.52 -8.92 1.39
C ASP A 10 -0.35 -8.56 2.88
N GLN A 11 -1.08 -9.21 3.78
CA GLN A 11 -0.95 -9.04 5.24
C GLN A 11 0.43 -9.46 5.77
N LEU A 12 0.98 -10.57 5.27
CA LEU A 12 2.32 -11.03 5.64
C LEU A 12 3.39 -10.07 5.13
N ARG A 13 3.23 -9.53 3.92
CA ARG A 13 4.13 -8.50 3.37
C ARG A 13 4.01 -7.16 4.11
N GLN A 14 2.84 -6.86 4.67
CA GLN A 14 2.59 -5.66 5.47
C GLN A 14 3.00 -5.83 6.94
N SER A 15 3.26 -7.06 7.39
CA SER A 15 3.65 -7.33 8.77
C SER A 15 5.11 -6.95 9.01
N TYR A 16 5.32 -6.01 9.93
CA TYR A 16 6.64 -5.58 10.39
C TYR A 16 7.52 -6.72 10.93
N TRP A 17 6.90 -7.79 11.43
CA TRP A 17 7.58 -8.89 12.12
C TRP A 17 7.89 -10.08 11.23
N PHE A 18 7.21 -10.21 10.10
CA PHE A 18 7.29 -11.41 9.28
C PHE A 18 8.70 -11.62 8.71
N LEU A 19 9.28 -10.58 8.09
CA LEU A 19 10.62 -10.67 7.52
C LEU A 19 11.70 -10.85 8.61
N PRO A 20 11.72 -10.09 9.74
CA PRO A 20 12.60 -10.37 10.87
C PRO A 20 12.50 -11.79 11.41
N ALA A 21 11.28 -12.36 11.51
CA ALA A 21 11.07 -13.72 11.97
C ALA A 21 11.68 -14.76 11.01
N VAL A 22 11.53 -14.55 9.70
CA VAL A 22 12.15 -15.42 8.67
C VAL A 22 13.68 -15.34 8.74
N MET A 23 14.25 -14.13 8.86
CA MET A 23 15.70 -13.93 8.99
C MET A 23 16.24 -14.59 10.27
N THR A 24 15.50 -14.46 11.37
CA THR A 24 15.82 -15.09 12.65
C THR A 24 15.82 -16.61 12.53
N LEU A 25 14.79 -17.19 11.92
CA LEU A 25 14.71 -18.63 11.68
C LEU A 25 15.88 -19.09 10.80
N GLY A 26 16.21 -18.33 9.76
CA GLY A 26 17.38 -18.56 8.92
C GLY A 26 18.69 -18.56 9.71
N ALA A 27 18.87 -17.61 10.62
CA ALA A 27 20.05 -17.56 11.50
C ALA A 27 20.14 -18.73 12.49
N VAL A 28 18.99 -19.19 13.02
CA VAL A 28 18.94 -20.39 13.87
C VAL A 28 19.40 -21.63 13.09
N LEU A 29 18.88 -21.81 11.87
CA LEU A 29 19.26 -22.92 11.00
C LEU A 29 20.73 -22.83 10.58
N LEU A 30 21.21 -21.61 10.26
CA LEU A 30 22.60 -21.36 9.91
C LEU A 30 23.53 -21.70 11.08
N ALA A 31 23.20 -21.28 12.31
CA ALA A 31 23.97 -21.60 13.50
C ALA A 31 24.05 -23.12 13.72
N GLY A 32 22.92 -23.82 13.63
CA GLY A 32 22.87 -25.28 13.74
C GLY A 32 23.70 -25.97 12.65
N GLY A 33 23.59 -25.53 11.41
CA GLY A 33 24.35 -26.05 10.27
C GLY A 33 25.86 -25.85 10.41
N MET A 34 26.31 -24.65 10.82
CA MET A 34 27.73 -24.36 11.02
C MET A 34 28.31 -25.18 12.18
N VAL A 35 27.58 -25.30 13.29
CA VAL A 35 28.00 -26.15 14.42
C VAL A 35 28.08 -27.63 14.03
N TRP A 36 27.12 -28.11 13.22
CA TRP A 36 27.12 -29.50 12.73
C TRP A 36 28.27 -29.79 11.78
N LEU A 37 28.61 -28.84 10.90
CA LEU A 37 29.79 -28.92 10.02
C LEU A 37 31.10 -28.93 10.83
N ASP A 38 31.23 -27.99 11.79
CA ASP A 38 32.39 -27.95 12.71
C ASP A 38 32.54 -29.26 13.52
N GLY A 39 31.43 -29.96 13.79
CA GLY A 39 31.41 -31.23 14.50
C GLY A 39 31.82 -32.46 13.67
N GLN A 40 31.74 -32.42 12.34
CA GLN A 40 32.06 -33.55 11.46
C GLN A 40 33.45 -33.46 10.82
N ASP A 41 33.80 -32.31 10.26
CA ASP A 41 35.04 -32.17 9.48
C ASP A 41 36.27 -31.92 10.37
N GLY A 42 36.07 -31.58 11.65
CA GLY A 42 37.14 -31.15 12.54
C GLY A 42 37.88 -29.91 12.01
N SER A 43 38.79 -29.36 12.81
CA SER A 43 39.54 -28.14 12.45
C SER A 43 40.63 -28.36 11.39
N GLY A 44 40.65 -29.48 10.65
CA GLY A 44 41.75 -29.85 9.73
C GLY A 44 41.91 -28.91 8.53
N TRP A 45 40.85 -28.22 8.10
CA TRP A 45 40.93 -27.17 7.08
C TRP A 45 41.63 -25.90 7.61
N MET A 46 41.64 -25.72 8.93
CA MET A 46 42.13 -24.55 9.64
C MET A 46 43.65 -24.57 9.88
N ASP A 47 44.30 -25.72 9.71
CA ASP A 47 45.77 -25.87 9.69
C ASP A 47 46.41 -25.05 8.54
N ARG A 48 45.62 -24.69 7.52
CA ARG A 48 46.08 -23.90 6.36
C ARG A 48 46.05 -22.38 6.58
N PHE A 49 45.37 -21.90 7.63
CA PHE A 49 45.19 -20.47 7.89
C PHE A 49 45.50 -20.14 9.35
N ALA A 50 46.75 -19.78 9.63
CA ALA A 50 47.26 -19.50 10.99
C ALA A 50 46.50 -18.40 11.76
N TRP A 51 45.81 -17.47 11.06
CA TRP A 51 44.98 -16.44 11.68
C TRP A 51 43.67 -16.99 12.27
N LEU A 52 43.15 -18.11 11.74
CA LEU A 52 41.94 -18.78 12.25
C LEU A 52 42.24 -19.70 13.44
N HIS A 53 43.51 -20.04 13.67
CA HIS A 53 43.95 -21.04 14.66
C HIS A 53 43.90 -20.59 16.13
N ALA A 54 43.42 -19.38 16.42
CA ALA A 54 43.71 -18.68 17.68
C ALA A 54 42.50 -18.25 18.53
N SER A 55 41.33 -18.87 18.39
CA SER A 55 40.24 -18.64 19.37
C SER A 55 40.27 -19.70 20.46
N ARG A 56 40.97 -19.41 21.58
CA ARG A 56 40.75 -20.17 22.83
C ARG A 56 39.25 -20.15 23.16
N PRO A 57 38.67 -21.20 23.78
CA PRO A 57 37.25 -21.23 24.12
C PRO A 57 36.75 -19.97 24.84
N SER A 58 37.58 -19.41 25.73
CA SER A 58 37.31 -18.14 26.41
C SER A 58 37.23 -16.94 25.46
N GLY A 59 38.12 -16.83 24.48
CA GLY A 59 38.12 -15.75 23.49
C GLY A 59 36.90 -15.84 22.56
N ALA A 60 36.56 -17.04 22.09
CA ALA A 60 35.35 -17.26 21.29
C ALA A 60 34.08 -16.87 22.06
N ARG A 61 33.96 -17.28 23.33
CA ARG A 61 32.83 -16.88 24.19
C ARG A 61 32.76 -15.37 24.37
N GLN A 62 33.89 -14.72 24.59
CA GLN A 62 33.95 -13.28 24.80
C GLN A 62 33.53 -12.52 23.54
N LEU A 63 34.01 -12.92 22.36
CA LEU A 63 33.61 -12.35 21.07
C LEU A 63 32.12 -12.54 20.81
N LEU A 64 31.60 -13.78 20.93
CA LEU A 64 30.18 -14.07 20.71
C LEU A 64 29.28 -13.32 21.71
N SER A 65 29.71 -13.21 22.98
CA SER A 65 28.99 -12.43 24.00
C SER A 65 28.99 -10.93 23.69
N ALA A 66 30.13 -10.38 23.28
CA ALA A 66 30.25 -8.97 22.92
C ALA A 66 29.42 -8.62 21.67
N ILE A 67 29.48 -9.46 20.63
CA ILE A 67 28.65 -9.29 19.43
C ILE A 67 27.17 -9.45 19.79
N GLY A 68 26.78 -10.51 20.50
CA GLY A 68 25.39 -10.71 20.91
C GLY A 68 24.84 -9.54 21.74
N GLY A 69 25.56 -9.14 22.79
CA GLY A 69 25.15 -8.04 23.68
C GLY A 69 25.05 -6.68 22.97
N SER A 70 25.99 -6.38 22.05
CA SER A 70 25.91 -5.16 21.25
C SER A 70 24.73 -5.19 20.26
N MET A 71 24.48 -6.32 19.60
CA MET A 71 23.40 -6.44 18.61
C MET A 71 22.01 -6.29 19.23
N ILE A 72 21.76 -6.86 20.41
CA ILE A 72 20.45 -6.67 21.08
C ILE A 72 20.24 -5.21 21.51
N THR A 73 21.31 -4.53 21.92
CA THR A 73 21.27 -3.11 22.30
C THR A 73 20.98 -2.24 21.07
N VAL A 74 21.70 -2.47 19.97
CA VAL A 74 21.47 -1.76 18.70
C VAL A 74 20.05 -2.01 18.16
N ALA A 75 19.56 -3.25 18.22
CA ALA A 75 18.18 -3.57 17.84
C ALA A 75 17.15 -2.76 18.65
N GLY A 76 17.34 -2.65 19.97
CA GLY A 76 16.49 -1.84 20.85
C GLY A 76 16.51 -0.35 20.52
N THR A 77 17.69 0.22 20.25
CA THR A 77 17.84 1.62 19.82
C THR A 77 17.15 1.88 18.48
N VAL A 78 17.39 1.01 17.49
CA VAL A 78 16.80 1.09 16.14
C VAL A 78 15.28 1.01 16.22
N PHE A 79 14.74 0.09 17.01
CA PHE A 79 13.30 -0.02 17.25
C PHE A 79 12.73 1.25 17.90
N SER A 80 13.41 1.80 18.90
CA SER A 80 12.98 3.03 19.58
C SER A 80 12.95 4.23 18.64
N VAL A 81 14.00 4.42 17.83
CA VAL A 81 14.06 5.48 16.81
C VAL A 81 12.98 5.29 15.75
N THR A 82 12.73 4.04 15.31
CA THR A 82 11.68 3.69 14.36
C THR A 82 10.29 4.10 14.88
N ILE A 83 9.97 3.77 16.15
CA ILE A 83 8.69 4.17 16.76
C ILE A 83 8.59 5.68 16.94
N ALA A 84 9.67 6.36 17.37
CA ALA A 84 9.66 7.80 17.50
C ALA A 84 9.37 8.49 16.15
N ALA A 85 10.00 8.02 15.07
CA ALA A 85 9.75 8.48 13.71
C ALA A 85 8.28 8.27 13.28
N VAL A 86 7.72 7.10 13.59
CA VAL A 86 6.32 6.77 13.35
C VAL A 86 5.37 7.74 14.05
N VAL A 87 5.60 7.98 15.34
CA VAL A 87 4.76 8.87 16.16
C VAL A 87 4.83 10.29 15.63
N TYR A 88 6.03 10.75 15.25
CA TYR A 88 6.24 12.05 14.62
C TYR A 88 5.48 12.17 13.29
N ALA A 89 5.65 11.21 12.38
CA ALA A 89 4.97 11.23 11.07
C ALA A 89 3.44 11.16 11.19
N SER A 90 2.92 10.32 12.08
CA SER A 90 1.47 10.25 12.34
C SER A 90 0.95 11.57 12.93
N GLY A 91 1.77 12.21 13.76
CA GLY A 91 1.48 13.49 14.40
C GLY A 91 1.46 14.66 13.42
N GLU A 92 2.31 14.66 12.41
CA GLU A 92 2.39 15.74 11.40
C GLU A 92 1.44 15.52 10.22
N TYR A 93 1.32 14.28 9.73
CA TYR A 93 0.80 14.03 8.37
C TYR A 93 -0.44 13.13 8.31
N GLY A 94 -0.82 12.46 9.40
CA GLY A 94 -2.05 11.67 9.48
C GLY A 94 -1.83 10.22 9.92
N PRO A 95 -2.79 9.61 10.63
CA PRO A 95 -2.67 8.26 11.17
C PRO A 95 -2.55 7.17 10.10
N ARG A 96 -2.94 7.42 8.84
CA ARG A 96 -2.86 6.40 7.78
C ARG A 96 -1.43 6.10 7.34
N LEU A 97 -0.52 7.06 7.49
CA LEU A 97 0.90 6.92 7.14
C LEU A 97 1.68 5.98 8.07
N LEU A 98 1.15 5.72 9.26
CA LEU A 98 1.64 4.69 10.18
C LEU A 98 1.79 3.33 9.48
N SER A 99 0.80 2.96 8.66
CA SER A 99 0.78 1.67 7.97
C SER A 99 1.86 1.56 6.89
N ASN A 100 2.20 2.68 6.23
CA ASN A 100 3.24 2.73 5.20
C ASN A 100 4.64 2.59 5.82
N PHE A 101 4.88 3.22 6.97
CA PHE A 101 6.19 3.13 7.65
C PHE A 101 6.50 1.72 8.17
N MET A 102 5.48 1.01 8.69
CA MET A 102 5.63 -0.38 9.15
C MET A 102 5.85 -1.37 8.00
N ARG A 103 5.50 -0.97 6.77
CA ARG A 103 5.72 -1.74 5.54
C ARG A 103 7.12 -1.58 4.95
N ASP A 104 7.92 -0.63 5.46
CA ASP A 104 9.24 -0.34 4.93
C ASP A 104 10.18 -1.55 5.09
N ARG A 105 10.66 -2.08 3.96
CA ARG A 105 11.56 -3.25 3.92
C ARG A 105 12.94 -2.95 4.49
N GLY A 106 13.44 -1.73 4.37
CA GLY A 106 14.71 -1.30 4.95
C GLY A 106 14.66 -1.41 6.48
N ASN A 107 13.56 -0.94 7.10
CA ASN A 107 13.36 -1.08 8.55
C ASN A 107 13.25 -2.55 8.96
N GLN A 108 12.50 -3.36 8.22
CA GLN A 108 12.34 -4.80 8.49
C GLN A 108 13.66 -5.58 8.37
N VAL A 109 14.44 -5.34 7.31
CA VAL A 109 15.75 -5.98 7.10
C VAL A 109 16.74 -5.55 8.18
N THR A 110 16.72 -4.27 8.55
CA THR A 110 17.60 -3.73 9.59
C THR A 110 17.34 -4.41 10.93
N LEU A 111 16.10 -4.39 11.41
CA LEU A 111 15.73 -5.03 12.66
C LEU A 111 15.98 -6.55 12.62
N GLY A 112 15.61 -7.19 11.50
CA GLY A 112 15.83 -8.61 11.26
C GLY A 112 17.31 -8.99 11.33
N THR A 113 18.20 -8.18 10.77
CA THR A 113 19.65 -8.43 10.79
C THR A 113 20.19 -8.42 12.22
N PHE A 114 19.83 -7.41 13.03
CA PHE A 114 20.34 -7.33 14.41
C PHE A 114 19.82 -8.45 15.29
N ILE A 115 18.52 -8.77 15.22
CA ILE A 115 17.92 -9.87 15.98
C ILE A 115 18.49 -11.23 15.53
N ALA A 116 18.65 -11.43 14.22
CA ALA A 116 19.21 -12.65 13.66
C ALA A 116 20.68 -12.85 14.10
N THR A 117 21.52 -11.82 14.02
CA THR A 117 22.93 -11.88 14.48
C THR A 117 23.02 -12.10 15.99
N PHE A 118 22.15 -11.47 16.78
CA PHE A 118 22.06 -11.72 18.23
C PHE A 118 21.76 -13.20 18.52
N LEU A 119 20.69 -13.73 17.92
CA LEU A 119 20.28 -15.11 18.16
C LEU A 119 21.29 -16.14 17.64
N TYR A 120 21.89 -15.87 16.48
CA TYR A 120 23.02 -16.64 15.97
C TYR A 120 24.14 -16.74 17.02
N CYS A 121 24.57 -15.60 17.57
CA CYS A 121 25.65 -15.56 18.55
C CYS A 121 25.31 -16.33 19.83
N ILE A 122 24.08 -16.20 20.35
CA ILE A 122 23.64 -16.93 21.56
C ILE A 122 23.59 -18.44 21.33
N ILE A 123 23.12 -18.90 20.17
CA ILE A 123 23.05 -20.32 19.84
C ILE A 123 24.46 -20.91 19.72
N VAL A 124 25.36 -20.24 18.97
CA VAL A 124 26.75 -20.69 18.85
C VAL A 124 27.45 -20.65 20.21
N LEU A 125 27.24 -19.60 21.00
CA LEU A 125 27.83 -19.45 22.34
C LEU A 125 27.48 -20.63 23.25
N ARG A 126 26.25 -21.12 23.20
CA ARG A 126 25.79 -22.29 23.99
C ARG A 126 26.56 -23.57 23.65
N THR A 127 27.13 -23.67 22.45
CA THR A 127 27.84 -24.87 22.00
C THR A 127 29.33 -24.89 22.35
N VAL A 128 29.90 -23.74 22.76
CA VAL A 128 31.32 -23.60 23.12
C VAL A 128 31.60 -24.27 24.47
N ARG A 129 32.33 -25.39 24.45
CA ARG A 129 32.65 -26.19 25.64
C ARG A 129 34.10 -25.95 26.08
N SER A 130 34.28 -25.65 27.37
CA SER A 130 35.59 -25.60 28.02
C SER A 130 35.86 -26.92 28.75
N PRO A 131 37.11 -27.41 28.75
CA PRO A 131 37.47 -28.68 29.37
C PRO A 131 37.27 -28.66 30.89
N GLU A 132 37.40 -27.50 31.53
CA GLU A 132 37.20 -27.28 32.97
C GLU A 132 35.73 -27.39 33.43
N GLU A 133 34.77 -27.07 32.55
CA GLU A 133 33.34 -27.00 32.90
C GLU A 133 32.55 -28.26 32.49
N SER A 134 33.04 -29.01 31.50
CA SER A 134 32.21 -29.98 30.78
C SER A 134 32.63 -31.44 30.99
N GLY A 135 33.81 -31.69 31.59
CA GLY A 135 34.40 -33.04 31.66
C GLY A 135 34.70 -33.69 30.30
N ALA A 136 34.57 -32.92 29.22
CA ALA A 136 34.73 -33.32 27.82
C ALA A 136 35.83 -32.48 27.15
N PRO A 137 36.44 -32.93 26.04
CA PRO A 137 37.45 -32.15 25.34
C PRO A 137 36.92 -30.77 24.92
N ALA A 138 37.82 -29.78 24.92
CA ALA A 138 37.50 -28.42 24.49
C ALA A 138 36.91 -28.44 23.07
N PHE A 139 35.77 -27.79 22.87
CA PHE A 139 35.13 -27.69 21.56
C PHE A 139 34.77 -26.23 21.27
N VAL A 140 35.35 -25.72 20.19
CA VAL A 140 35.09 -24.37 19.67
C VAL A 140 34.68 -24.50 18.20
N PRO A 141 33.44 -24.12 17.82
CA PRO A 141 32.99 -24.14 16.45
C PRO A 141 33.55 -22.92 15.71
N ASN A 142 34.76 -23.06 15.18
CA ASN A 142 35.51 -21.93 14.62
C ASN A 142 34.88 -21.38 13.33
N LEU A 143 34.29 -22.22 12.49
CA LEU A 143 33.55 -21.77 11.32
C LEU A 143 32.34 -20.95 11.76
N ALA A 144 31.62 -21.42 12.78
CA ALA A 144 30.49 -20.69 13.33
C ALA A 144 30.89 -19.33 13.92
N VAL A 145 32.03 -19.23 14.58
CA VAL A 145 32.59 -17.96 15.11
C VAL A 145 32.98 -17.01 13.96
N LEU A 146 33.60 -17.51 12.89
CA LEU A 146 33.95 -16.69 11.72
C LEU A 146 32.69 -16.09 11.07
N VAL A 147 31.64 -16.90 10.93
CA VAL A 147 30.34 -16.42 10.43
C VAL A 147 29.74 -15.38 11.38
N ALA A 148 29.87 -15.54 12.70
CA ALA A 148 29.43 -14.51 13.66
C ALA A 148 30.14 -13.18 13.43
N LEU A 149 31.45 -13.21 13.18
CA LEU A 149 32.24 -12.01 12.90
C LEU A 149 31.81 -11.36 11.58
N LEU A 150 31.57 -12.15 10.53
CA LEU A 150 31.06 -11.65 9.26
C LEU A 150 29.69 -11.00 9.43
N LEU A 151 28.77 -11.65 10.15
CA LEU A 151 27.46 -11.10 10.47
C LEU A 151 27.57 -9.79 11.26
N ALA A 152 28.53 -9.68 12.19
CA ALA A 152 28.78 -8.44 12.92
C ALA A 152 29.21 -7.29 11.98
N VAL A 153 30.11 -7.56 11.03
CA VAL A 153 30.51 -6.57 10.01
C VAL A 153 29.33 -6.18 9.13
N CYS A 154 28.53 -7.15 8.67
CA CYS A 154 27.30 -6.88 7.93
C CYS A 154 26.32 -6.02 8.73
N SER A 155 26.14 -6.29 10.03
CA SER A 155 25.32 -5.48 10.93
C SER A 155 25.78 -4.03 10.99
N VAL A 156 27.09 -3.75 10.99
CA VAL A 156 27.61 -2.38 10.97
C VAL A 156 27.24 -1.67 9.67
N VAL A 157 27.38 -2.34 8.52
CA VAL A 157 26.96 -1.78 7.21
C VAL A 157 25.46 -1.48 7.20
N VAL A 158 24.64 -2.41 7.71
CA VAL A 158 23.19 -2.25 7.82
C VAL A 158 22.82 -1.10 8.78
N LEU A 159 23.59 -0.89 9.86
CA LEU A 159 23.39 0.25 10.76
C LEU A 159 23.66 1.59 10.06
N ILE A 160 24.75 1.69 9.29
CA ILE A 160 25.07 2.89 8.51
C ILE A 160 23.96 3.15 7.48
N PHE A 161 23.49 2.10 6.80
CA PHE A 161 22.33 2.19 5.92
C PHE A 161 21.09 2.72 6.65
N PHE A 162 20.77 2.18 7.83
CA PHE A 162 19.60 2.61 8.61
C PHE A 162 19.65 4.09 9.00
N ILE A 163 20.82 4.57 9.42
CA ILE A 163 21.04 5.98 9.78
C ILE A 163 20.75 6.91 8.60
N HIS A 164 21.00 6.47 7.37
CA HIS A 164 20.69 7.22 6.16
C HIS A 164 19.24 7.05 5.69
N HIS A 165 18.72 5.82 5.78
CA HIS A 165 17.42 5.42 5.24
C HIS A 165 16.24 6.04 6.02
N VAL A 166 16.29 6.04 7.36
CA VAL A 166 15.17 6.52 8.17
C VAL A 166 14.88 8.01 7.95
N PRO A 167 15.85 8.93 8.03
CA PRO A 167 15.58 10.35 7.79
C PRO A 167 15.05 10.64 6.38
N GLN A 168 15.56 9.96 5.36
CA GLN A 168 15.11 10.13 3.97
C GLN A 168 13.67 9.68 3.77
N ARG A 169 13.27 8.58 4.41
CA ARG A 169 11.90 8.05 4.33
C ARG A 169 10.89 8.83 5.17
N ILE A 170 11.34 9.62 6.14
CA ILE A 170 10.49 10.52 6.92
C ILE A 170 10.15 11.79 6.15
N HIS A 171 10.98 12.19 5.18
CA HIS A 171 10.74 13.40 4.42
C HIS A 171 9.41 13.30 3.67
N ILE A 172 8.49 14.25 3.93
CA ILE A 172 7.10 14.19 3.44
C ILE A 172 7.02 14.03 1.92
N ASN A 173 7.93 14.68 1.18
CA ASN A 173 7.99 14.57 -0.28
C ASN A 173 8.21 13.13 -0.75
N SER A 174 9.02 12.34 -0.03
CA SER A 174 9.25 10.92 -0.39
C SER A 174 8.04 10.05 -0.09
N VAL A 175 7.26 10.40 0.94
CA VAL A 175 5.99 9.72 1.26
C VAL A 175 4.94 10.03 0.19
N ILE A 176 4.79 11.31 -0.15
CA ILE A 176 3.89 11.77 -1.21
C ILE A 176 4.27 11.13 -2.55
N GLU A 177 5.56 11.10 -2.88
CA GLU A 177 6.08 10.44 -4.09
C GLU A 177 5.76 8.93 -4.11
N ASP A 178 5.97 8.19 -3.02
CA ASP A 178 5.67 6.74 -3.00
C ASP A 178 4.17 6.47 -3.21
N ILE A 179 3.31 7.27 -2.57
CA ILE A 179 1.84 7.17 -2.74
C ILE A 179 1.45 7.54 -4.17
N GLY A 180 1.97 8.64 -4.71
CA GLY A 180 1.71 9.11 -6.07
C GLY A 180 2.16 8.11 -7.13
N GLN A 181 3.41 7.64 -7.08
CA GLN A 181 3.91 6.61 -7.99
C GLN A 181 3.15 5.29 -7.87
N ARG A 182 2.66 4.94 -6.68
CA ARG A 182 1.78 3.78 -6.50
C ARG A 182 0.42 4.02 -7.15
N LEU A 183 -0.15 5.21 -7.04
CA LEU A 183 -1.41 5.57 -7.67
C LEU A 183 -1.31 5.48 -9.20
N LEU A 184 -0.29 6.10 -9.80
CA LEU A 184 -0.05 6.04 -11.26
C LEU A 184 0.08 4.58 -11.74
N ARG A 185 0.88 3.76 -11.06
CA ARG A 185 1.01 2.32 -11.40
C ARG A 185 -0.29 1.55 -11.28
N GLU A 186 -1.14 1.85 -10.30
CA GLU A 186 -2.45 1.20 -10.17
C GLU A 186 -3.43 1.69 -11.23
N ILE A 187 -3.31 2.93 -11.71
CA ILE A 187 -4.10 3.43 -12.84
C ILE A 187 -3.70 2.69 -14.12
N GLU A 188 -2.40 2.69 -14.47
CA GLU A 188 -1.85 2.02 -15.65
C GLU A 188 -2.23 0.52 -15.69
N ARG A 189 -2.20 -0.15 -14.54
CA ARG A 189 -2.52 -1.59 -14.45
C ARG A 189 -4.00 -1.91 -14.57
N ARG A 190 -4.89 -1.01 -14.17
CA ARG A 190 -6.33 -1.30 -14.03
C ARG A 190 -7.19 -0.67 -15.12
N PHE A 191 -6.72 0.41 -15.72
CA PHE A 191 -7.45 1.19 -16.71
C PHE A 191 -6.66 1.17 -18.02
N PRO A 192 -7.11 0.39 -19.02
CA PRO A 192 -6.44 0.37 -20.31
C PRO A 192 -6.59 1.74 -21.02
N PRO A 193 -5.70 2.08 -21.96
CA PRO A 193 -5.84 3.28 -22.78
C PRO A 193 -7.19 3.31 -23.50
N LEU A 194 -7.76 4.50 -23.68
CA LEU A 194 -8.94 4.69 -24.52
C LEU A 194 -8.56 4.29 -25.96
N ALA A 195 -9.29 3.34 -26.56
CA ALA A 195 -9.09 3.00 -27.96
C ALA A 195 -9.70 4.10 -28.85
N ASP A 196 -9.07 4.41 -29.99
CA ASP A 196 -9.53 5.39 -31.00
C ASP A 196 -10.88 5.02 -31.68
N THR A 197 -11.60 4.03 -31.15
CA THR A 197 -12.92 3.65 -31.66
C THR A 197 -13.96 4.72 -31.31
N PRO A 198 -14.63 5.34 -32.31
CA PRO A 198 -15.53 6.48 -32.10
C PRO A 198 -16.81 6.22 -31.28
N ASP A 199 -17.00 5.05 -30.66
CA ASP A 199 -18.32 4.61 -30.17
C ASP A 199 -18.32 3.95 -28.78
N SER A 200 -17.21 3.89 -28.04
CA SER A 200 -17.26 3.35 -26.66
C SER A 200 -17.69 4.39 -25.62
N ASP A 201 -17.77 5.66 -26.01
CA ASP A 201 -18.36 6.75 -25.21
C ASP A 201 -19.87 6.87 -25.42
N SER A 202 -20.53 5.77 -25.86
CA SER A 202 -21.93 5.56 -25.49
C SER A 202 -22.00 5.35 -23.97
N SER A 203 -21.87 6.44 -23.23
CA SER A 203 -22.87 6.79 -22.26
C SER A 203 -24.23 6.72 -22.95
N SER A 204 -24.75 5.50 -23.17
CA SER A 204 -26.11 5.36 -22.73
C SER A 204 -26.01 5.60 -21.23
N ASP A 205 -26.62 6.70 -20.79
CA ASP A 205 -27.69 6.54 -19.83
C ASP A 205 -28.43 5.23 -20.15
N ALA A 206 -27.89 4.10 -19.71
CA ALA A 206 -28.70 2.95 -19.42
C ALA A 206 -29.27 3.33 -18.06
N PRO A 207 -30.51 3.84 -18.00
CA PRO A 207 -31.16 4.14 -16.72
C PRO A 207 -31.18 2.85 -15.93
N CYS A 208 -30.23 2.72 -15.01
CA CYS A 208 -30.04 1.56 -14.18
C CYS A 208 -29.85 0.24 -14.97
N ALA A 209 -29.21 -0.75 -14.34
CA ALA A 209 -29.65 -2.12 -14.57
C ALA A 209 -31.03 -2.35 -13.90
N ASP A 210 -31.98 -1.41 -14.04
CA ASP A 210 -33.40 -1.64 -13.75
C ASP A 210 -34.11 -2.14 -15.00
N ALA A 211 -33.35 -2.59 -16.01
CA ALA A 211 -33.78 -3.76 -16.77
C ALA A 211 -33.98 -4.89 -15.76
N GLU A 212 -35.17 -4.92 -15.17
CA GLU A 212 -35.72 -5.96 -14.33
C GLU A 212 -35.35 -7.28 -14.99
N GLN A 213 -34.33 -7.95 -14.47
CA GLN A 213 -34.10 -9.32 -14.86
C GLN A 213 -35.39 -10.06 -14.52
N PRO A 214 -36.05 -10.70 -15.50
CA PRO A 214 -37.34 -11.30 -15.26
C PRO A 214 -37.19 -12.38 -14.17
N GLY A 215 -37.80 -12.12 -13.02
CA GLY A 215 -37.82 -13.04 -11.88
C GLY A 215 -37.33 -12.44 -10.56
N THR A 216 -37.59 -13.18 -9.48
CA THR A 216 -37.17 -12.81 -8.14
C THR A 216 -35.65 -12.94 -8.00
N SER A 217 -35.00 -11.97 -7.36
CA SER A 217 -33.60 -12.06 -6.96
C SER A 217 -33.47 -12.70 -5.58
N SER A 218 -32.32 -13.32 -5.30
CA SER A 218 -31.96 -13.74 -3.95
C SER A 218 -30.66 -13.06 -3.52
N PRO A 219 -30.58 -12.52 -2.29
CA PRO A 219 -29.37 -11.88 -1.80
C PRO A 219 -28.31 -12.91 -1.42
N VAL A 220 -27.05 -12.51 -1.53
CA VAL A 220 -25.90 -13.22 -0.94
C VAL A 220 -25.30 -12.33 0.14
N ASP A 221 -25.52 -12.68 1.40
CA ASP A 221 -25.17 -11.80 2.52
C ASP A 221 -23.70 -11.91 2.98
N ALA A 222 -23.20 -10.81 3.52
CA ALA A 222 -21.91 -10.73 4.18
C ALA A 222 -21.88 -11.56 5.47
N LYS A 223 -20.85 -12.41 5.64
CA LYS A 223 -20.66 -13.21 6.85
C LYS A 223 -20.09 -12.45 8.04
N GLY A 224 -19.46 -11.31 7.78
CA GLY A 224 -18.76 -10.51 8.77
C GLY A 224 -18.92 -9.02 8.51
N THR A 225 -18.32 -8.24 9.40
CA THR A 225 -18.32 -6.77 9.34
C THR A 225 -16.92 -6.28 9.06
N GLY A 226 -16.77 -5.32 8.14
CA GLY A 226 -15.47 -4.75 7.78
C GLY A 226 -15.47 -4.09 6.40
N TYR A 227 -14.29 -3.63 5.98
CA TYR A 227 -14.05 -3.11 4.64
C TYR A 227 -13.85 -4.25 3.64
N ILE A 228 -14.46 -4.14 2.47
CA ILE A 228 -14.19 -5.06 1.35
C ILE A 228 -12.79 -4.73 0.82
N GLN A 229 -11.83 -5.63 1.00
CA GLN A 229 -10.45 -5.43 0.53
C GLN A 229 -10.20 -6.01 -0.86
N LEU A 230 -10.92 -7.08 -1.19
CA LEU A 230 -10.79 -7.77 -2.47
C LEU A 230 -12.15 -8.37 -2.90
N ILE A 231 -12.43 -8.27 -4.19
CA ILE A 231 -13.46 -9.01 -4.92
C ILE A 231 -12.76 -9.84 -6.00
N ASP A 232 -12.96 -11.16 -5.96
CA ASP A 232 -12.40 -12.11 -6.93
C ASP A 232 -13.32 -12.20 -8.15
N ASP A 233 -13.10 -11.30 -9.11
CA ASP A 233 -13.92 -11.16 -10.32
C ASP A 233 -13.93 -12.43 -11.18
N GLU A 234 -12.80 -13.14 -11.26
CA GLU A 234 -12.69 -14.42 -11.98
C GLU A 234 -13.57 -15.50 -11.32
N LEU A 235 -13.52 -15.60 -9.98
CA LEU A 235 -14.35 -16.55 -9.26
C LEU A 235 -15.85 -16.21 -9.40
N LEU A 236 -16.21 -14.93 -9.33
CA LEU A 236 -17.60 -14.50 -9.55
C LEU A 236 -18.07 -14.87 -10.95
N LEU A 237 -17.29 -14.56 -11.98
CA LEU A 237 -17.64 -14.85 -13.37
C LEU A 237 -17.77 -16.36 -13.61
N ARG A 238 -16.83 -17.15 -13.11
CA ARG A 238 -16.86 -18.62 -13.25
C ARG A 238 -18.09 -19.22 -12.59
N VAL A 239 -18.37 -18.88 -11.34
CA VAL A 239 -19.54 -19.42 -10.61
C VAL A 239 -20.84 -18.97 -11.27
N ALA A 240 -20.90 -17.72 -11.75
CA ALA A 240 -22.06 -17.23 -12.47
C ALA A 240 -22.26 -17.98 -13.80
N SER A 241 -21.19 -18.29 -14.53
CA SER A 241 -21.27 -19.00 -15.81
C SER A 241 -21.64 -20.47 -15.64
N GLU A 242 -21.00 -21.19 -14.70
CA GLU A 242 -21.27 -22.61 -14.42
C GLU A 242 -22.71 -22.88 -13.97
N ARG A 243 -23.39 -21.87 -13.43
CA ARG A 243 -24.73 -22.00 -12.83
C ARG A 243 -25.80 -21.18 -13.55
N ASP A 244 -25.45 -20.58 -14.68
CA ASP A 244 -26.31 -19.69 -15.47
C ASP A 244 -26.97 -18.59 -14.62
N LEU A 245 -26.15 -17.91 -13.80
CA LEU A 245 -26.57 -16.84 -12.90
C LEU A 245 -26.18 -15.47 -13.45
N VAL A 246 -26.91 -14.45 -13.01
CA VAL A 246 -26.47 -13.05 -13.09
C VAL A 246 -26.34 -12.49 -11.68
N CYS A 247 -25.16 -11.91 -11.39
CA CYS A 247 -24.83 -11.35 -10.09
C CYS A 247 -24.65 -9.83 -10.20
N ARG A 248 -25.42 -9.07 -9.43
CA ARG A 248 -25.23 -7.62 -9.26
C ARG A 248 -24.44 -7.35 -7.99
N ILE A 249 -23.29 -6.70 -8.13
CA ILE A 249 -22.42 -6.33 -7.03
C ILE A 249 -22.94 -5.03 -6.40
N ARG A 250 -23.24 -5.06 -5.10
CA ARG A 250 -23.75 -3.89 -4.36
C ARG A 250 -22.67 -2.99 -3.76
N TYR A 251 -21.46 -3.51 -3.58
CA TYR A 251 -20.37 -2.84 -2.89
C TYR A 251 -19.07 -2.91 -3.67
N ARG A 252 -18.24 -1.88 -3.55
CA ARG A 252 -16.92 -1.80 -4.20
C ARG A 252 -15.80 -2.12 -3.20
N PRO A 253 -14.62 -2.56 -3.67
CA PRO A 253 -13.44 -2.65 -2.81
C PRO A 253 -13.15 -1.28 -2.17
N GLY A 254 -13.07 -1.24 -0.84
CA GLY A 254 -12.94 -0.03 -0.03
C GLY A 254 -14.20 0.32 0.76
N ASP A 255 -15.37 -0.22 0.39
CA ASP A 255 -16.62 0.08 1.08
C ASP A 255 -16.75 -0.75 2.36
N PHE A 256 -17.41 -0.20 3.38
CA PHE A 256 -17.68 -0.89 4.64
C PHE A 256 -19.01 -1.63 4.58
N VAL A 257 -19.02 -2.89 5.00
CA VAL A 257 -20.21 -3.75 5.04
C VAL A 257 -20.41 -4.33 6.43
N HIS A 258 -21.68 -4.50 6.82
CA HIS A 258 -22.09 -5.16 8.06
C HIS A 258 -22.50 -6.60 7.79
N LYS A 259 -22.27 -7.48 8.77
CA LYS A 259 -22.80 -8.85 8.73
C LYS A 259 -24.31 -8.86 8.45
N GLY A 260 -24.74 -9.71 7.51
CA GLY A 260 -26.15 -9.84 7.10
C GLY A 260 -26.61 -8.83 6.04
N ARG A 261 -25.73 -7.95 5.53
CA ARG A 261 -26.04 -7.11 4.37
C ARG A 261 -25.73 -7.85 3.07
N ALA A 262 -26.62 -7.74 2.09
CA ALA A 262 -26.46 -8.34 0.77
C ALA A 262 -25.23 -7.77 0.04
N LEU A 263 -24.24 -8.62 -0.25
CA LEU A 263 -23.07 -8.29 -1.08
C LEU A 263 -23.42 -8.34 -2.57
N LEU A 264 -24.25 -9.32 -2.94
CA LEU A 264 -24.75 -9.53 -4.29
C LEU A 264 -26.27 -9.66 -4.27
N ASP A 265 -26.90 -9.22 -5.34
CA ASP A 265 -28.20 -9.75 -5.77
C ASP A 265 -27.97 -10.77 -6.89
N VAL A 266 -28.61 -11.93 -6.80
CA VAL A 266 -28.42 -13.03 -7.76
C VAL A 266 -29.74 -13.41 -8.41
N TRP A 267 -29.72 -13.57 -9.73
CA TRP A 267 -30.83 -14.04 -10.54
C TRP A 267 -30.46 -15.29 -11.34
N PRO A 268 -31.41 -16.19 -11.62
CA PRO A 268 -32.72 -16.28 -10.97
C PRO A 268 -32.58 -16.81 -9.54
N ALA A 269 -33.44 -16.38 -8.59
CA ALA A 269 -33.36 -16.82 -7.19
C ALA A 269 -33.37 -18.34 -7.02
N ALA A 270 -34.14 -19.06 -7.85
CA ALA A 270 -34.27 -20.52 -7.77
C ALA A 270 -32.96 -21.28 -8.08
N ALA A 271 -32.04 -20.65 -8.82
CA ALA A 271 -30.74 -21.26 -9.17
C ALA A 271 -29.67 -21.02 -8.07
N LEU A 272 -29.95 -20.14 -7.10
CA LEU A 272 -29.04 -19.89 -5.98
C LEU A 272 -29.18 -20.96 -4.90
N VAL A 273 -28.43 -22.05 -5.06
CA VAL A 273 -28.30 -23.11 -4.04
C VAL A 273 -27.24 -22.73 -2.99
N ASP A 274 -27.35 -23.25 -1.77
CA ASP A 274 -26.42 -22.96 -0.64
C ASP A 274 -24.93 -23.15 -0.97
N ALA A 275 -24.59 -24.08 -1.86
CA ALA A 275 -23.22 -24.28 -2.31
C ALA A 275 -22.71 -23.12 -3.17
N ALA A 276 -23.54 -22.62 -4.10
CA ALA A 276 -23.22 -21.48 -4.95
C ALA A 276 -23.15 -20.19 -4.13
N ALA A 277 -24.10 -19.97 -3.21
CA ALA A 277 -24.07 -18.84 -2.29
C ALA A 277 -22.77 -18.79 -1.48
N ARG A 278 -22.30 -19.94 -0.97
CA ARG A 278 -21.02 -20.03 -0.24
C ARG A 278 -19.80 -19.73 -1.12
N GLN A 279 -19.80 -20.15 -2.38
CA GLN A 279 -18.72 -19.86 -3.33
C GLN A 279 -18.69 -18.37 -3.70
N LEU A 280 -19.85 -17.78 -3.96
CA LEU A 280 -19.99 -16.34 -4.23
C LEU A 280 -19.56 -15.51 -3.01
N GLN A 281 -19.94 -15.90 -1.78
CA GLN A 281 -19.45 -15.27 -0.55
C GLN A 281 -17.93 -15.34 -0.43
N ALA A 282 -17.32 -16.46 -0.83
CA ALA A 282 -15.87 -16.66 -0.75
C ALA A 282 -15.08 -15.83 -1.79
N ALA A 283 -15.77 -15.17 -2.73
CA ALA A 283 -15.16 -14.19 -3.64
C ALA A 283 -14.90 -12.85 -2.97
N PHE A 284 -15.54 -12.56 -1.82
CA PHE A 284 -15.35 -11.33 -1.07
C PHE A 284 -14.40 -11.55 0.10
N SER A 285 -13.43 -10.64 0.23
CA SER A 285 -12.52 -10.61 1.37
C SER A 285 -12.75 -9.35 2.21
N LEU A 286 -13.07 -9.52 3.50
CA LEU A 286 -13.33 -8.43 4.45
C LEU A 286 -12.15 -8.22 5.40
N GLY A 287 -11.73 -6.98 5.62
CA GLY A 287 -10.71 -6.60 6.61
C GLY A 287 -11.13 -5.46 7.54
N SER A 288 -10.37 -5.23 8.59
CA SER A 288 -10.64 -4.17 9.58
C SER A 288 -10.29 -2.75 9.08
N GLN A 289 -9.53 -2.65 7.99
CA GLN A 289 -9.04 -1.40 7.43
C GLN A 289 -9.14 -1.42 5.90
N ARG A 290 -9.26 -0.25 5.28
CA ARG A 290 -9.13 -0.10 3.81
C ARG A 290 -7.69 -0.34 3.38
N THR A 291 -7.53 -0.76 2.13
CA THR A 291 -6.23 -1.07 1.53
C THR A 291 -6.25 -0.67 0.07
N ALA A 292 -5.12 -0.19 -0.46
CA ALA A 292 -4.97 0.08 -1.90
C ALA A 292 -4.97 -1.17 -2.80
N LEU A 293 -5.12 -2.39 -2.26
CA LEU A 293 -5.07 -3.66 -3.00
C LEU A 293 -6.00 -3.69 -4.22
N GLN A 294 -7.25 -3.24 -4.04
CA GLN A 294 -8.23 -3.06 -5.11
C GLN A 294 -8.99 -1.73 -5.02
N ASP A 295 -8.56 -0.82 -4.14
CA ASP A 295 -9.21 0.48 -3.94
C ASP A 295 -8.25 1.64 -4.25
N ILE A 296 -8.26 2.17 -5.48
CA ILE A 296 -7.44 3.33 -5.84
C ILE A 296 -7.81 4.59 -5.06
N ARG A 297 -9.07 4.66 -4.60
CA ARG A 297 -9.59 5.80 -3.83
C ARG A 297 -8.87 5.92 -2.50
N PHE A 298 -8.31 4.82 -1.99
CA PHE A 298 -7.50 4.84 -0.78
C PHE A 298 -6.24 5.69 -0.94
N LEU A 299 -5.53 5.57 -2.07
CA LEU A 299 -4.31 6.33 -2.35
C LEU A 299 -4.62 7.81 -2.59
N ILE A 300 -5.73 8.11 -3.28
CA ILE A 300 -6.25 9.46 -3.43
C ILE A 300 -6.55 10.07 -2.06
N ASP A 301 -7.27 9.35 -1.20
CA ASP A 301 -7.59 9.84 0.14
C ASP A 301 -6.35 10.10 0.99
N GLU A 302 -5.28 9.30 0.84
CA GLU A 302 -4.01 9.55 1.55
C GLU A 302 -3.37 10.88 1.11
N LEU A 303 -3.31 11.16 -0.20
CA LEU A 303 -2.80 12.44 -0.72
C LEU A 303 -3.68 13.62 -0.29
N VAL A 304 -5.01 13.45 -0.35
CA VAL A 304 -5.98 14.47 0.06
C VAL A 304 -5.89 14.74 1.56
N GLU A 305 -5.70 13.72 2.40
CA GLU A 305 -5.53 13.88 3.84
C GLU A 305 -4.26 14.69 4.16
N ILE A 306 -3.14 14.40 3.49
CA ILE A 306 -1.89 15.16 3.64
C ILE A 306 -2.09 16.62 3.20
N ALA A 307 -2.67 16.84 2.02
CA ALA A 307 -2.88 18.19 1.48
C ALA A 307 -3.84 19.02 2.35
N ALA A 308 -4.98 18.47 2.74
CA ALA A 308 -5.95 19.16 3.60
C ALA A 308 -5.33 19.51 4.96
N ARG A 309 -4.52 18.60 5.52
CA ARG A 309 -3.82 18.84 6.78
C ARG A 309 -2.74 19.91 6.66
N ALA A 310 -1.97 19.89 5.57
CA ALA A 310 -0.96 20.91 5.29
C ALA A 310 -1.59 22.31 5.14
N LEU A 311 -2.77 22.40 4.51
CA LEU A 311 -3.55 23.64 4.39
C LEU A 311 -4.36 24.01 5.64
N SER A 312 -4.37 23.17 6.68
CA SER A 312 -5.10 23.49 7.90
C SER A 312 -4.49 24.70 8.62
N PRO A 313 -5.28 25.49 9.36
CA PRO A 313 -4.77 26.68 10.06
C PRO A 313 -3.62 26.42 11.05
N GLY A 314 -3.51 25.18 11.55
CA GLY A 314 -2.46 24.78 12.49
C GLY A 314 -1.09 24.52 11.85
N ILE A 315 -1.05 24.18 10.56
CA ILE A 315 0.20 23.87 9.83
C ILE A 315 0.50 24.98 8.81
N ASN A 316 -0.46 25.33 7.96
CA ASN A 316 -0.37 26.37 6.94
C ASN A 316 0.87 26.24 6.02
N ASP A 317 1.09 25.04 5.49
CA ASP A 317 2.13 24.72 4.52
C ASP A 317 1.52 24.46 3.13
N PRO A 318 1.34 25.50 2.29
CA PRO A 318 0.76 25.33 0.98
C PRO A 318 1.64 24.55 0.00
N PHE A 319 2.96 24.50 0.19
CA PHE A 319 3.86 23.83 -0.78
C PHE A 319 3.79 22.30 -0.69
N THR A 320 3.58 21.76 0.51
CA THR A 320 3.26 20.33 0.67
C THR A 320 1.93 19.98 0.00
N ALA A 321 0.92 20.85 0.10
CA ALA A 321 -0.36 20.64 -0.57
C ALA A 321 -0.26 20.74 -2.09
N VAL A 322 0.53 21.69 -2.61
CA VAL A 322 0.90 21.80 -4.03
C VAL A 322 1.49 20.48 -4.53
N THR A 323 2.48 19.94 -3.82
CA THR A 323 3.09 18.66 -4.20
C THR A 323 2.06 17.53 -4.26
N CYS A 324 1.11 17.46 -3.32
CA CYS A 324 0.04 16.46 -3.37
C CYS A 324 -0.91 16.67 -4.57
N MET A 325 -1.23 17.93 -4.89
CA MET A 325 -2.06 18.30 -6.04
C MET A 325 -1.38 17.93 -7.36
N ASP A 326 -0.06 18.09 -7.48
CA ASP A 326 0.71 17.64 -8.65
C ASP A 326 0.51 16.13 -8.91
N TRP A 327 0.63 15.28 -7.87
CA TRP A 327 0.44 13.84 -8.01
C TRP A 327 -1.01 13.44 -8.29
N LEU A 328 -1.98 14.13 -7.67
CA LEU A 328 -3.41 13.94 -7.97
C LEU A 328 -3.73 14.37 -9.42
N GLY A 329 -3.11 15.46 -9.87
CA GLY A 329 -3.19 15.99 -11.22
C GLY A 329 -2.69 15.00 -12.25
N ALA A 330 -1.46 14.52 -12.08
CA ALA A 330 -0.87 13.51 -12.95
C ALA A 330 -1.74 12.24 -13.02
N ALA A 331 -2.24 11.75 -11.87
CA ALA A 331 -3.11 10.59 -11.83
C ALA A 331 -4.45 10.78 -12.56
N LEU A 332 -5.06 11.96 -12.41
CA LEU A 332 -6.30 12.26 -13.12
C LEU A 332 -6.07 12.53 -14.61
N SER A 333 -4.93 13.10 -15.00
CA SER A 333 -4.55 13.26 -16.41
C SER A 333 -4.37 11.89 -17.09
N ASP A 334 -3.62 10.98 -16.48
CA ASP A 334 -3.47 9.59 -16.97
C ASP A 334 -4.84 8.91 -17.11
N LEU A 335 -5.68 9.00 -16.07
CA LEU A 335 -7.02 8.43 -16.09
C LEU A 335 -7.92 9.07 -17.17
N SER A 336 -7.70 10.36 -17.47
CA SER A 336 -8.48 11.11 -18.46
C SER A 336 -8.33 10.51 -19.87
N GLY A 337 -7.20 9.86 -20.16
CA GLY A 337 -6.91 9.13 -21.39
C GLY A 337 -7.22 7.63 -21.35
N CYS A 338 -7.77 7.12 -20.24
CA CYS A 338 -8.10 5.71 -20.09
C CYS A 338 -9.60 5.39 -20.28
N ALA A 339 -9.86 4.17 -20.77
CA ALA A 339 -11.18 3.56 -20.75
C ALA A 339 -11.56 3.16 -19.33
N LEU A 340 -12.75 3.56 -18.90
CA LEU A 340 -13.28 3.16 -17.60
C LEU A 340 -13.80 1.71 -17.67
N PRO A 341 -13.73 0.94 -16.55
CA PRO A 341 -14.17 -0.44 -16.54
C PRO A 341 -15.65 -0.54 -16.91
N GLN A 342 -15.99 -1.49 -17.78
CA GLN A 342 -17.39 -1.70 -18.16
C GLN A 342 -18.22 -2.21 -16.97
N PRO A 343 -19.43 -1.66 -16.74
CA PRO A 343 -20.30 -2.09 -15.65
C PRO A 343 -20.86 -3.50 -15.89
N LEU A 344 -21.00 -3.91 -17.15
CA LEU A 344 -21.57 -5.19 -17.54
C LEU A 344 -20.45 -6.11 -17.99
N ARG A 345 -20.36 -7.31 -17.39
CA ARG A 345 -19.35 -8.31 -17.77
C ARG A 345 -20.04 -9.59 -18.24
N ARG A 346 -19.56 -10.09 -19.38
CA ARG A 346 -20.11 -11.25 -20.08
C ARG A 346 -19.13 -12.43 -19.99
N ASP A 347 -19.65 -13.65 -20.11
CA ASP A 347 -18.84 -14.85 -20.23
C ASP A 347 -18.32 -15.06 -21.67
N GLU A 348 -17.62 -16.17 -21.91
CA GLU A 348 -17.06 -16.52 -23.22
C GLU A 348 -18.13 -16.73 -24.29
N ASP A 349 -19.35 -17.10 -23.89
CA ASP A 349 -20.52 -17.27 -24.76
C ASP A 349 -21.27 -15.93 -25.02
N GLY A 350 -20.80 -14.83 -24.42
CA GLY A 350 -21.41 -13.50 -24.55
C GLY A 350 -22.64 -13.26 -23.67
N ALA A 351 -22.97 -14.17 -22.76
CA ALA A 351 -24.09 -14.01 -21.83
C ALA A 351 -23.71 -13.06 -20.68
N LEU A 352 -24.64 -12.19 -20.26
CA LEU A 352 -24.40 -11.27 -19.14
C LEU A 352 -24.31 -12.06 -17.83
N ARG A 353 -23.23 -11.88 -17.07
CA ARG A 353 -22.99 -12.57 -15.80
C ARG A 353 -22.83 -11.65 -14.61
N ILE A 354 -22.12 -10.53 -14.77
CA ILE A 354 -21.85 -9.62 -13.67
C ILE A 354 -22.34 -8.21 -14.01
N ILE A 355 -23.05 -7.60 -13.07
CA ILE A 355 -23.44 -6.19 -13.09
C ILE A 355 -22.67 -5.53 -11.94
N ALA A 356 -21.63 -4.78 -12.28
CA ALA A 356 -20.81 -4.02 -11.34
C ALA A 356 -21.18 -2.53 -11.40
N HIS A 357 -20.70 -1.78 -10.42
CA HIS A 357 -20.78 -0.33 -10.39
C HIS A 357 -19.34 0.19 -10.46
N PRO A 358 -18.82 0.48 -11.67
CA PRO A 358 -17.44 0.93 -11.83
C PRO A 358 -17.25 2.34 -11.30
N LEU A 359 -15.99 2.71 -11.05
CA LEU A 359 -15.63 4.08 -10.74
C LEU A 359 -15.71 4.91 -12.02
N ASP A 360 -16.35 6.08 -11.92
CA ASP A 360 -16.32 7.08 -12.97
C ASP A 360 -15.28 8.16 -12.67
N PHE A 361 -14.95 8.92 -13.71
CA PHE A 361 -13.99 10.00 -13.64
C PHE A 361 -14.44 11.11 -12.68
N GLU A 362 -15.73 11.46 -12.70
CA GLU A 362 -16.27 12.56 -11.89
C GLU A 362 -16.22 12.24 -10.38
N THR A 363 -16.47 10.99 -9.99
CA THR A 363 -16.32 10.52 -8.60
C THR A 363 -14.87 10.62 -8.14
N LEU A 364 -13.91 10.30 -9.00
CA LEU A 364 -12.49 10.39 -8.64
C LEU A 364 -12.02 11.85 -8.59
N LEU A 365 -12.51 12.69 -9.51
CA LEU A 365 -12.26 14.13 -9.51
C LEU A 365 -12.82 14.80 -8.24
N ASP A 366 -14.08 14.52 -7.90
CA ASP A 366 -14.73 14.99 -6.67
C ASP A 366 -13.98 14.53 -5.43
N ARG A 367 -13.51 13.29 -5.42
CA ARG A 367 -12.75 12.76 -4.29
C ARG A 367 -11.38 13.40 -4.14
N SER A 368 -10.69 13.69 -5.24
CA SER A 368 -9.38 14.34 -5.25
C SER A 368 -9.46 15.81 -4.83
N PHE A 369 -10.45 16.55 -5.33
CA PHE A 369 -10.49 18.01 -5.19
C PHE A 369 -11.61 18.54 -4.30
N GLY A 370 -12.64 17.75 -4.00
CA GLY A 370 -13.78 18.16 -3.20
C GLY A 370 -13.45 18.49 -1.76
N ALA A 371 -12.72 17.60 -1.06
CA ALA A 371 -12.28 17.88 0.31
C ALA A 371 -11.20 18.97 0.38
N LEU A 372 -10.44 19.16 -0.72
CA LEU A 372 -9.42 20.19 -0.82
C LEU A 372 -10.01 21.57 -1.10
N LEU A 373 -11.17 21.66 -1.77
CA LEU A 373 -11.80 22.91 -2.19
C LEU A 373 -11.84 23.96 -1.07
N GLN A 374 -12.38 23.59 0.09
CA GLN A 374 -12.53 24.51 1.22
C GLN A 374 -11.18 25.02 1.75
N HIS A 375 -10.17 24.15 1.78
CA HIS A 375 -8.85 24.48 2.31
C HIS A 375 -8.02 25.28 1.29
N ALA A 376 -8.07 24.89 0.02
CA ALA A 376 -7.38 25.55 -1.08
C ALA A 376 -7.94 26.95 -1.32
N ALA A 377 -9.26 27.13 -1.28
CA ALA A 377 -9.91 28.43 -1.45
C ALA A 377 -9.51 29.47 -0.39
N ALA A 378 -9.04 29.05 0.78
CA ALA A 378 -8.58 29.94 1.84
C ALA A 378 -7.09 30.31 1.73
N ASN A 379 -6.36 29.76 0.75
CA ASN A 379 -4.93 29.99 0.59
C ASN A 379 -4.60 30.28 -0.89
N THR A 380 -4.13 31.50 -1.16
CA THR A 380 -3.87 31.99 -2.53
C THR A 380 -2.93 31.09 -3.34
N VAL A 381 -1.86 30.57 -2.73
CA VAL A 381 -0.90 29.68 -3.42
C VAL A 381 -1.57 28.37 -3.81
N ALA A 382 -2.32 27.78 -2.89
CA ALA A 382 -3.03 26.53 -3.12
C ALA A 382 -4.16 26.69 -4.14
N ALA A 383 -4.95 27.76 -4.07
CA ALA A 383 -6.03 28.05 -5.01
C ALA A 383 -5.51 28.20 -6.45
N LEU A 384 -4.45 28.99 -6.66
CA LEU A 384 -3.86 29.18 -7.98
C LEU A 384 -3.33 27.87 -8.56
N HIS A 385 -2.70 27.04 -7.72
CA HIS A 385 -2.17 25.76 -8.15
C HIS A 385 -3.26 24.71 -8.41
N PHE A 386 -4.33 24.69 -7.62
CA PHE A 386 -5.52 23.86 -7.87
C PHE A 386 -6.11 24.19 -9.25
N LEU A 387 -6.30 25.49 -9.56
CA LEU A 387 -6.77 25.92 -10.88
C LEU A 387 -5.84 25.50 -12.01
N GLN A 388 -4.53 25.67 -11.83
CA GLN A 388 -3.53 25.23 -12.80
C GLN A 388 -3.61 23.72 -13.04
N THR A 389 -3.68 22.92 -11.97
CA THR A 389 -3.76 21.46 -12.06
C THR A 389 -5.00 21.02 -12.84
N LEU A 390 -6.16 21.63 -12.58
CA LEU A 390 -7.38 21.34 -13.34
C LEU A 390 -7.27 21.74 -14.81
N GLY A 391 -6.60 22.85 -15.10
CA GLY A 391 -6.32 23.29 -16.47
C GLY A 391 -5.42 22.31 -17.23
N GLU A 392 -4.36 21.81 -16.58
CA GLU A 392 -3.44 20.81 -17.14
C GLU A 392 -4.14 19.47 -17.41
N ILE A 393 -4.95 18.97 -16.47
CA ILE A 393 -5.76 17.77 -16.71
C ILE A 393 -6.70 18.00 -17.91
N ALA A 394 -7.29 19.19 -18.03
CA ALA A 394 -8.24 19.46 -19.10
C ALA A 394 -7.58 19.58 -20.48
N SER A 395 -6.32 20.05 -20.58
CA SER A 395 -5.58 20.07 -21.83
C SER A 395 -5.27 18.67 -22.36
N ASP A 396 -5.01 17.73 -21.46
CA ASP A 396 -4.71 16.33 -21.81
C ASP A 396 -5.98 15.49 -22.02
N CYS A 397 -7.13 15.99 -21.56
CA CYS A 397 -8.40 15.27 -21.60
C CYS A 397 -9.10 15.42 -22.95
N ALA A 398 -9.38 14.30 -23.64
CA ALA A 398 -10.12 14.30 -24.90
C ALA A 398 -11.66 14.36 -24.76
N PRO A 399 -12.32 13.61 -23.84
CA PRO A 399 -13.79 13.56 -23.79
C PRO A 399 -14.45 14.88 -23.32
N PRO A 400 -15.42 15.44 -24.08
CA PRO A 400 -16.09 16.70 -23.72
C PRO A 400 -16.81 16.67 -22.36
N ALA A 401 -17.38 15.53 -21.97
CA ALA A 401 -18.06 15.38 -20.68
C ALA A 401 -17.10 15.53 -19.49
N ARG A 402 -15.86 15.00 -19.61
CA ARG A 402 -14.82 15.11 -18.58
C ARG A 402 -14.29 16.54 -18.50
N ARG A 403 -14.09 17.22 -19.63
CA ARG A 403 -13.77 18.66 -19.69
C ARG A 403 -14.83 19.53 -19.00
N ALA A 404 -16.11 19.24 -19.24
CA ALA A 404 -17.21 19.93 -18.59
C ALA A 404 -17.21 19.72 -17.06
N ALA A 405 -16.84 18.53 -16.57
CA ALA A 405 -16.68 18.27 -15.14
C ALA A 405 -15.54 19.11 -14.53
N LEU A 406 -14.40 19.20 -15.20
CA LEU A 406 -13.25 20.03 -14.78
C LEU A 406 -13.62 21.52 -14.73
N ALA A 407 -14.36 22.02 -15.72
CA ALA A 407 -14.84 23.40 -15.75
C ALA A 407 -15.74 23.74 -14.56
N ARG A 408 -16.64 22.81 -14.15
CA ARG A 408 -17.46 22.98 -12.94
C ARG A 408 -16.63 23.11 -11.67
N TRP A 409 -15.52 22.38 -11.58
CA TRP A 409 -14.62 22.48 -10.42
C TRP A 409 -13.82 23.78 -10.37
N ILE A 410 -13.43 24.31 -11.53
CA ILE A 410 -12.82 25.65 -11.63
C ILE A 410 -13.81 26.71 -11.13
N GLU A 411 -15.07 26.66 -11.57
CA GLU A 411 -16.12 27.61 -11.14
C GLU A 411 -16.37 27.52 -9.63
N ARG A 412 -16.49 26.31 -9.08
CA ARG A 412 -16.66 26.12 -7.63
C ARG A 412 -15.51 26.70 -6.81
N LEU A 413 -14.26 26.59 -7.30
CA LEU A 413 -13.11 27.16 -6.59
C LEU A 413 -13.09 28.69 -6.69
N ASP A 414 -13.41 29.25 -7.86
CA ASP A 414 -13.51 30.69 -8.09
C ASP A 414 -14.52 31.33 -7.13
N GLU A 415 -15.75 30.81 -7.11
CA GLU A 415 -16.81 31.23 -6.19
C GLU A 415 -16.33 31.15 -4.74
N LYS A 416 -15.75 30.00 -4.34
CA LYS A 416 -15.35 29.80 -2.95
C LYS A 416 -14.19 30.69 -2.52
N ALA A 417 -13.24 30.95 -3.42
CA ALA A 417 -12.11 31.83 -3.17
C ALA A 417 -12.55 33.29 -3.02
N SER A 418 -13.53 33.74 -3.82
CA SER A 418 -14.09 35.09 -3.69
C SER A 418 -14.76 35.35 -2.33
N ASP A 419 -15.33 34.31 -1.72
CA ASP A 419 -15.94 34.41 -0.39
C ASP A 419 -14.91 34.44 0.76
N THR A 420 -13.68 33.95 0.51
CA THR A 420 -12.73 33.59 1.58
C THR A 420 -11.45 34.41 1.56
N LEU A 421 -10.95 34.80 0.39
CA LEU A 421 -9.71 35.57 0.23
C LEU A 421 -9.97 37.08 0.31
N ALA A 422 -8.93 37.84 0.62
CA ALA A 422 -8.97 39.30 0.51
C ALA A 422 -8.94 39.74 -0.97
N ASP A 423 -9.51 40.90 -1.26
CA ASP A 423 -9.78 41.42 -2.61
C ASP A 423 -8.64 41.19 -3.62
N HIS A 424 -7.39 41.55 -3.29
CA HIS A 424 -6.26 41.38 -4.21
C HIS A 424 -5.97 39.92 -4.58
N ASP A 425 -6.08 39.00 -3.62
CA ASP A 425 -5.82 37.58 -3.84
C ASP A 425 -7.01 36.90 -4.52
N ALA A 426 -8.24 37.31 -4.20
CA ALA A 426 -9.44 36.88 -4.89
C ALA A 426 -9.40 37.25 -6.38
N ASP A 427 -9.00 38.49 -6.71
CA ASP A 427 -8.87 38.96 -8.10
C ASP A 427 -7.89 38.10 -8.91
N ARG A 428 -6.75 37.73 -8.31
CA ARG A 428 -5.75 36.86 -8.95
C ARG A 428 -6.29 35.46 -9.23
N VAL A 429 -7.05 34.90 -8.29
CA VAL A 429 -7.70 33.59 -8.47
C VAL A 429 -8.76 33.66 -9.55
N ALA A 430 -9.59 34.71 -9.57
CA ALA A 430 -10.61 34.93 -10.59
C ALA A 430 -10.01 35.09 -12.00
N GLU A 431 -8.92 35.85 -12.14
CA GLU A 431 -8.21 36.00 -13.41
C GLU A 431 -7.70 34.64 -13.91
N LYS A 432 -7.07 33.85 -13.03
CA LYS A 432 -6.59 32.51 -13.37
C LYS A 432 -7.74 31.57 -13.73
N ALA A 433 -8.86 31.61 -13.00
CA ALA A 433 -10.03 30.78 -13.26
C ALA A 433 -10.64 31.11 -14.64
N ALA A 434 -10.72 32.39 -14.99
CA ALA A 434 -11.17 32.84 -16.31
C ALA A 434 -10.23 32.33 -17.43
N GLN A 435 -8.91 32.43 -17.24
CA GLN A 435 -7.91 31.90 -18.18
C GLN A 435 -8.07 30.38 -18.40
N MET A 436 -8.22 29.61 -17.31
CA MET A 436 -8.37 28.15 -17.42
C MET A 436 -9.71 27.77 -18.09
N ARG A 437 -10.82 28.44 -17.76
CA ARG A 437 -12.10 28.20 -18.45
C ARG A 437 -12.04 28.47 -19.94
N ALA A 438 -11.37 29.56 -20.35
CA ALA A 438 -11.18 29.87 -21.76
C ALA A 438 -10.33 28.79 -22.47
N ALA A 439 -9.29 28.26 -21.81
CA ALA A 439 -8.47 27.18 -22.34
C ALA A 439 -9.24 25.85 -22.50
N ILE A 440 -10.16 25.53 -21.60
CA ILE A 440 -10.99 24.31 -21.67
C ILE A 440 -12.02 24.38 -22.80
N ALA A 441 -12.51 25.59 -23.10
CA ALA A 441 -13.50 25.83 -24.13
C ALA A 441 -12.92 25.91 -25.56
N ALA A 442 -11.60 26.11 -25.68
CA ALA A 442 -10.87 26.10 -26.95
C ALA A 442 -10.56 24.65 -27.40
#